data_AF-A0A0S9Q2E1-F1
#
_entry.id   AF-A0A0S9Q2E1-F1
#
_cell.length_a   1.000
_cell.length_b   1.000
_cell.length_c   1.000
_cell.angle_alpha   90.00
_cell.angle_beta   90.00
_cell.angle_gamma   90.00
#
_symmetry.space_group_name_H-M   'P 1'
#
loop_
_entity.id
_entity.type
_entity.pdbx_description
1 polymer ?
#
loop_
_entity_poly.entity_id
_entity_poly.type
_entity_poly.pdbx_seq_one_letter_code
_entity_poly.pdbx_strand_id
1 'polypeptide(L)'
;MSDLQPFRPNAAATLRLSAVTVAGTAVRLAGAPSGSGCQVRVRNRGTVEVFIQFGKADVVAAIPGASGGSAGIAPGAVEYWTIQQSEHFVALAVESGTPSVEITTGVGG
;
A
#
# COMPACT_ATOMS: atom_id res chain seq x y z
N MET A 1 -25.95 13.64 2.34
CA MET A 1 -25.27 12.40 1.92
C MET A 1 -24.13 12.83 1.04
N SER A 2 -22.88 12.67 1.50
CA SER A 2 -21.70 13.03 0.72
C SER A 2 -21.60 12.03 -0.42
N ASP A 3 -21.67 12.50 -1.67
CA ASP A 3 -21.38 11.66 -2.84
C ASP A 3 -19.92 11.23 -2.77
N LEU A 4 -19.69 9.99 -2.34
CA LEU A 4 -18.35 9.40 -2.38
C LEU A 4 -17.95 9.28 -3.85
N GLN A 5 -16.90 10.00 -4.25
CA GLN A 5 -16.42 9.94 -5.62
C GLN A 5 -15.81 8.55 -5.90
N PRO A 6 -16.24 7.86 -6.97
CA PRO A 6 -15.70 6.55 -7.30
C PRO A 6 -14.19 6.62 -7.56
N PHE A 7 -13.45 5.64 -7.03
CA PHE A 7 -12.01 5.53 -7.25
C PHE A 7 -11.66 5.46 -8.74
N ARG A 8 -10.78 6.35 -9.18
CA ARG A 8 -10.27 6.42 -10.55
C ARG A 8 -8.78 6.07 -10.54
N PRO A 9 -8.41 4.85 -10.98
CA PRO A 9 -7.02 4.42 -10.97
C PRO A 9 -6.19 5.21 -11.99
N ASN A 10 -4.97 5.58 -11.61
CA ASN A 10 -3.95 5.99 -12.58
C ASN A 10 -3.25 4.73 -13.11
N ALA A 11 -3.52 4.37 -14.37
CA ALA A 11 -2.98 3.17 -14.99
C ALA A 11 -1.43 3.17 -15.06
N ALA A 12 -0.81 4.35 -15.21
CA ALA A 12 0.64 4.51 -15.22
C ALA A 12 1.29 4.41 -13.83
N ALA A 13 0.47 4.26 -12.78
CA ALA A 13 0.90 4.29 -11.39
C ALA A 13 0.71 2.96 -10.66
N THR A 14 0.52 1.87 -11.41
CA THR A 14 0.42 0.54 -10.81
C THR A 14 1.81 -0.04 -10.58
N LEU A 15 2.13 -0.25 -9.31
CA LEU A 15 3.32 -0.97 -8.87
C LEU A 15 2.94 -2.42 -8.57
N ARG A 16 3.78 -3.34 -9.05
CA ARG A 16 3.73 -4.74 -8.66
C ARG A 16 4.94 -5.02 -7.78
N LEU A 17 4.67 -5.34 -6.53
CA LEU A 17 5.68 -5.74 -5.57
C LEU A 17 5.61 -7.25 -5.42
N SER A 18 6.57 -7.94 -6.05
CA SER A 18 6.89 -9.33 -5.78
C SER A 18 8.16 -9.32 -4.93
N ALA A 19 8.06 -9.53 -3.62
CA ALA A 19 9.26 -9.48 -2.80
C ALA A 19 10.03 -10.79 -2.92
N VAL A 20 11.25 -10.72 -3.45
CA VAL A 20 12.36 -11.28 -2.68
C VAL A 20 12.58 -10.23 -1.60
N THR A 21 12.17 -10.53 -0.37
CA THR A 21 12.13 -9.61 0.76
C THR A 21 13.52 -8.99 0.99
N VAL A 22 13.71 -7.74 0.60
CA VAL A 22 14.63 -6.87 1.34
C VAL A 22 13.80 -6.29 2.47
N ALA A 23 13.74 -7.01 3.59
CA ALA A 23 13.10 -6.51 4.79
C ALA A 23 13.63 -5.09 5.09
N GLY A 24 12.72 -4.13 5.29
CA GLY A 24 13.06 -2.78 5.72
C GLY A 24 13.38 -1.73 4.65
N THR A 25 13.20 -2.01 3.35
CA THR A 25 13.35 -0.94 2.34
C THR A 25 11.99 -0.45 1.84
N ALA A 26 11.68 0.81 2.14
CA ALA A 26 10.50 1.48 1.65
C ALA A 26 10.56 1.69 0.13
N VAL A 27 9.45 1.42 -0.56
CA VAL A 27 9.33 1.63 -2.01
C VAL A 27 8.54 2.91 -2.26
N ARG A 28 8.99 3.74 -3.19
CA ARG A 28 8.27 4.96 -3.58
C ARG A 28 7.08 4.61 -4.46
N LEU A 29 5.90 5.13 -4.12
CA LEU A 29 4.67 5.01 -4.90
C LEU A 29 4.82 5.74 -6.25
N ALA A 30 4.45 5.04 -7.33
CA ALA A 30 4.35 5.66 -8.64
C ALA A 30 3.11 6.56 -8.70
N GLY A 31 3.22 7.69 -9.39
CA GLY A 31 2.10 8.59 -9.67
C GLY A 31 1.38 9.16 -8.44
N ALA A 32 1.95 9.05 -7.23
CA ALA A 32 1.39 9.66 -6.04
C ALA A 32 1.40 11.19 -6.21
N PRO A 33 0.23 11.86 -6.27
CA PRO A 33 0.19 13.30 -6.44
C PRO A 33 0.86 14.00 -5.27
N SER A 34 1.60 15.07 -5.54
CA SER A 34 2.22 15.92 -4.53
C SER A 34 1.23 16.86 -3.82
N GLY A 35 -0.08 16.70 -4.06
CA GLY A 35 -1.17 17.54 -3.58
C GLY A 35 -2.12 16.82 -2.62
N SER A 36 -3.33 17.38 -2.41
CA SER A 36 -4.39 16.85 -1.53
C SER A 36 -4.49 15.31 -1.57
N GLY A 37 -4.60 14.68 -0.39
CA GLY A 37 -4.57 13.24 -0.11
C GLY A 37 -4.69 12.29 -1.31
N CYS A 38 -3.74 11.38 -1.44
CA CYS A 38 -3.74 10.36 -2.49
C CYS A 38 -4.63 9.18 -2.08
N GLN A 39 -5.50 8.71 -2.97
CA GLN A 39 -6.14 7.42 -2.77
C GLN A 39 -5.27 6.30 -3.33
N VAL A 40 -5.22 5.19 -2.61
CA VAL A 40 -4.46 4.02 -2.99
C VAL A 40 -5.38 2.82 -2.92
N ARG A 41 -5.44 2.08 -4.02
CA ARG A 41 -6.01 0.72 -4.04
C ARG A 41 -4.87 -0.27 -3.89
N VAL A 42 -5.02 -1.21 -2.98
CA VAL A 42 -4.07 -2.31 -2.81
C VAL A 42 -4.79 -3.62 -2.96
N ARG A 43 -4.22 -4.51 -3.76
CA ARG A 43 -4.71 -5.87 -3.94
C ARG A 43 -3.61 -6.84 -3.55
N ASN A 44 -3.89 -7.68 -2.56
CA ASN A 44 -3.06 -8.85 -2.32
C ASN A 44 -3.43 -9.93 -3.35
N ARG A 45 -2.54 -10.18 -4.31
CA ARG A 45 -2.68 -11.25 -5.30
C ARG A 45 -1.99 -12.55 -4.88
N GLY A 46 -1.32 -12.53 -3.74
CA GLY A 46 -0.63 -13.67 -3.17
C GLY A 46 -1.58 -14.62 -2.43
N THR A 47 -0.98 -15.65 -1.86
CA THR A 47 -1.65 -16.68 -1.06
C THR A 47 -1.40 -16.52 0.44
N VAL A 48 -0.63 -15.51 0.83
CA VAL A 48 -0.25 -15.22 2.23
C VAL A 48 -0.73 -13.83 2.61
N GLU A 49 -1.07 -13.63 3.87
CA GLU A 49 -1.40 -12.30 4.40
C GLU A 49 -0.17 -11.39 4.32
N VAL A 50 -0.40 -10.12 4.00
CA VAL A 50 0.65 -9.09 3.97
C VAL A 50 0.29 -7.96 4.91
N PHE A 51 1.30 -7.37 5.54
CA PHE A 51 1.15 -6.19 6.36
C PHE A 51 1.74 -4.99 5.63
N ILE A 52 0.95 -3.93 5.49
CA ILE A 52 1.31 -2.74 4.73
C ILE A 52 1.38 -1.52 5.64
N GLN A 53 2.33 -0.64 5.35
CA GLN A 53 2.40 0.69 5.95
C GLN A 53 2.73 1.73 4.88
N PHE A 54 1.99 2.83 4.89
CA PHE A 54 2.31 4.03 4.10
C PHE A 54 2.98 5.06 5.00
N GLY A 55 3.89 5.85 4.42
CA GLY A 55 4.66 6.84 5.16
C GLY A 55 5.67 7.60 4.31
N LYS A 56 6.60 8.28 4.98
CA LYS A 56 7.74 8.96 4.36
C LYS A 56 8.85 7.96 4.05
N ALA A 57 10.02 8.43 3.60
CA ALA A 57 11.11 7.57 3.13
C ALA A 57 11.65 6.58 4.18
N ASP A 58 11.39 6.82 5.46
CA ASP A 58 11.76 6.00 6.62
C ASP A 58 10.68 5.00 7.06
N VAL A 59 9.60 4.86 6.28
CA VAL A 59 8.48 3.97 6.65
C VAL A 59 8.91 2.51 6.72
N VAL A 60 8.46 1.84 7.78
CA VAL A 60 8.65 0.40 8.00
C VAL A 60 7.28 -0.23 8.27
N ALA A 61 7.07 -1.43 7.72
CA ALA A 61 5.91 -2.26 8.04
C ALA A 61 6.30 -3.35 9.05
N ALA A 62 5.40 -3.64 9.98
CA ALA A 62 5.58 -4.62 11.03
C ALA A 62 4.46 -5.65 11.01
N ILE A 63 4.77 -6.87 11.43
CA ILE A 63 3.75 -7.89 11.73
C ILE A 63 3.15 -7.54 13.11
N PRO A 64 1.81 -7.50 13.29
CA PRO A 64 1.17 -7.20 14.56
C PRO A 64 1.75 -8.04 15.71
N GLY A 65 2.13 -7.38 16.81
CA GLY A 65 2.95 -7.95 17.89
C GLY A 65 4.37 -7.35 17.95
N ALA A 66 4.83 -6.75 16.85
CA ALA A 66 5.95 -5.82 16.81
C ALA A 66 5.44 -4.37 16.73
N SER A 67 6.08 -3.46 17.46
CA SER A 67 5.70 -2.06 17.62
C SER A 67 5.56 -1.30 16.29
N GLY A 68 4.32 -1.10 15.83
CA GLY A 68 3.98 -0.33 14.62
C GLY A 68 2.57 -0.66 14.11
N GLY A 69 1.86 0.34 13.56
CA GLY A 69 0.46 0.21 13.16
C GLY A 69 0.26 -0.21 11.70
N SER A 70 0.75 -1.38 11.30
CA SER A 70 0.54 -1.88 9.93
C SER A 70 -0.84 -2.51 9.76
N ALA A 71 -1.43 -2.33 8.57
CA ALA A 71 -2.71 -2.95 8.22
C ALA A 71 -2.49 -4.32 7.57
N GLY A 72 -3.18 -5.35 8.07
CA GLY A 72 -3.19 -6.68 7.45
C GLY A 72 -4.10 -6.72 6.22
N ILE A 73 -3.65 -7.39 5.16
CA ILE A 73 -4.40 -7.61 3.93
C ILE A 73 -4.41 -9.12 3.64
N ALA A 74 -5.58 -9.73 3.83
CA ALA A 74 -5.78 -11.14 3.56
C ALA A 74 -5.49 -11.52 2.09
N PRO A 75 -5.13 -12.77 1.80
CA PRO A 75 -4.98 -13.27 0.43
C PRO A 75 -6.22 -12.97 -0.42
N GLY A 76 -6.01 -12.41 -1.62
CA GLY A 76 -7.09 -12.06 -2.54
C GLY A 76 -7.87 -10.79 -2.20
N ALA A 77 -7.65 -10.19 -1.02
CA ALA A 77 -8.38 -8.99 -0.61
C ALA A 77 -7.95 -7.75 -1.39
N VAL A 78 -8.88 -6.79 -1.46
CA VAL A 78 -8.68 -5.47 -2.05
C VAL A 78 -9.09 -4.42 -1.05
N GLU A 79 -8.15 -3.55 -0.71
CA GLU A 79 -8.33 -2.49 0.28
C GLU A 79 -8.09 -1.12 -0.35
N TYR A 80 -8.72 -0.09 0.22
CA TYR A 80 -8.60 1.29 -0.21
C TYR A 80 -8.16 2.18 0.96
N TRP A 81 -7.13 2.98 0.73
CA TRP A 81 -6.62 3.94 1.71
C TRP A 81 -6.59 5.35 1.13
N THR A 82 -6.80 6.32 2.01
CA THR A 82 -6.42 7.71 1.75
C THR A 82 -5.15 7.97 2.56
N ILE A 83 -4.05 8.26 1.87
CA ILE A 83 -2.75 8.54 2.49
C ILE A 83 -2.50 10.05 2.53
N GLN A 84 -1.71 10.51 3.50
CA GLN A 84 -1.38 11.91 3.62
C GLN A 84 -0.47 12.38 2.49
N GLN A 85 -0.47 13.69 2.25
CA GLN A 85 0.27 14.32 1.15
C GLN A 85 1.77 13.99 1.14
N SER A 86 2.39 13.78 2.31
CA SER A 86 3.82 13.45 2.39
C SER A 86 4.13 11.95 2.32
N GLU A 87 3.13 11.08 2.29
CA GLU A 87 3.29 9.64 2.41
C GLU A 87 3.50 8.99 1.04
N HIS A 88 4.64 9.26 0.42
CA HIS A 88 4.94 8.74 -0.92
C HIS A 88 5.59 7.36 -0.92
N PHE A 89 5.77 6.74 0.24
CA PHE A 89 6.47 5.47 0.36
C PHE A 89 5.58 4.41 1.01
N VAL A 90 5.85 3.17 0.65
CA VAL A 90 5.17 2.00 1.17
C VAL A 90 6.18 0.95 1.59
N ALA A 91 5.96 0.35 2.75
CA ALA A 91 6.67 -0.82 3.22
C ALA A 91 5.71 -2.01 3.31
N LEU A 92 6.27 -3.21 3.09
CA LEU A 92 5.55 -4.47 3.20
C LEU A 92 6.29 -5.41 4.15
N ALA A 93 5.54 -6.09 5.00
CA ALA A 93 5.99 -7.19 5.82
C ALA A 93 5.14 -8.44 5.52
N VAL A 94 5.75 -9.60 5.64
CA VAL A 94 5.11 -10.90 5.46
C VAL A 94 5.76 -11.86 6.46
N GLU A 95 4.95 -12.67 7.13
CA GLU A 95 5.46 -13.62 8.12
C GLU A 95 6.24 -14.75 7.46
N SER A 96 5.71 -15.29 6.35
CA SER A 96 6.37 -16.32 5.56
C SER A 96 5.84 -16.36 4.13
N GLY A 97 6.61 -16.98 3.22
CA GLY A 97 6.25 -17.11 1.81
C GLY A 97 6.64 -15.90 0.96
N THR A 98 6.13 -15.87 -0.27
CA THR A 98 6.42 -14.82 -1.26
C THR A 98 5.22 -13.89 -1.39
N PRO A 99 5.32 -12.61 -1.00
CA PRO A 99 4.21 -11.69 -1.12
C PRO A 99 4.06 -11.24 -2.58
N SER A 100 2.82 -11.01 -2.99
CA SER A 100 2.45 -10.54 -4.33
C SER A 100 1.38 -9.47 -4.19
N VAL A 101 1.79 -8.22 -4.27
CA VAL A 101 0.91 -7.06 -4.02
C VAL A 101 0.87 -6.16 -5.24
N GLU A 102 -0.32 -5.73 -5.62
CA GLU A 102 -0.54 -4.71 -6.62
C GLU A 102 -1.05 -3.44 -5.93
N ILE A 103 -0.31 -2.33 -6.10
CA ILE A 103 -0.64 -1.03 -5.51
C ILE A 103 -0.88 -0.06 -6.65
N THR A 104 -2.04 0.58 -6.68
CA THR A 104 -2.41 1.56 -7.69
C THR A 104 -2.83 2.86 -7.02
N THR A 105 -2.13 3.95 -7.30
CA THR A 105 -2.57 5.29 -6.88
C THR A 105 -3.67 5.82 -7.79
N GLY A 106 -4.51 6.69 -7.25
CA GLY A 106 -5.63 7.28 -7.96
C GLY A 106 -6.26 8.44 -7.21
N VAL A 107 -7.36 8.92 -7.74
CA VAL A 107 -8.19 9.98 -7.13
C VAL A 107 -9.61 9.45 -6.92
N GLY A 108 -10.25 9.89 -5.86
CA GLY A 108 -11.57 9.41 -5.41
C GLY A 108 -11.73 9.72 -3.93
N GLY A 109 -12.93 9.54 -3.38
CA GLY A 109 -13.25 9.94 -2.00
C GLY A 109 -14.70 9.69 -1.71
#